data_AF-A0A180ENG6-F1
#
_entry.id   AF-A0A180ENG6-F1
#
_cell.length_a   1.000
_cell.length_b   1.000
_cell.length_c   1.000
_cell.angle_alpha   90.00
_cell.angle_beta   90.00
_cell.angle_gamma   90.00
#
_symmetry.space_group_name_H-M   'P 1'
#
loop_
_entity.id
_entity.type
_entity.pdbx_description
1 polymer ?
#
loop_
_entity_poly.entity_id
_entity_poly.type
_entity_poly.pdbx_seq_one_letter_code
_entity_poly.pdbx_strand_id
1 'polypeptide(L)'
;MQRTEFDLSLKNDSSPPAGSSLAVAALWWLCNSNWEKAHDLIDREPGIDLAWIHAFLHRMEGDQANASYWYARSGRQNPGTTIGKELEQLLSYFLG
;
A
#
# COMPACT_ATOMS: atom_id res chain seq x y z
N MET A 1 -9.74 8.30 -6.64
CA MET A 1 -10.63 8.23 -5.46
C MET A 1 -10.14 9.25 -4.46
N GLN A 2 -11.03 10.02 -3.83
CA GLN A 2 -10.63 10.98 -2.81
C GLN A 2 -10.42 10.30 -1.44
N ARG A 3 -9.54 10.84 -0.60
CA ARG A 3 -9.26 10.32 0.76
C ARG A 3 -10.51 10.10 1.61
N THR A 4 -11.46 11.04 1.59
CA THR A 4 -12.70 10.93 2.37
C THR A 4 -13.59 9.77 1.93
N GLU A 5 -13.69 9.53 0.62
CA GLU A 5 -14.43 8.40 0.05
C GLU A 5 -13.78 7.07 0.43
N PHE A 6 -12.45 7.00 0.34
CA PHE A 6 -11.67 5.85 0.78
C PHE A 6 -11.93 5.54 2.27
N ASP A 7 -11.84 6.53 3.16
CA ASP A 7 -12.02 6.33 4.60
C ASP A 7 -13.46 5.93 4.97
N LEU A 8 -14.45 6.39 4.21
CA LEU A 8 -15.84 5.96 4.36
C LEU A 8 -16.03 4.52 3.89
N SER A 9 -15.43 4.14 2.76
CA SER A 9 -15.54 2.77 2.24
C SER A 9 -14.95 1.73 3.18
N LEU A 10 -13.85 2.04 3.88
CA LEU A 10 -13.24 1.15 4.88
C LEU A 10 -14.22 0.76 6.01
N LYS A 11 -15.22 1.60 6.30
CA LYS A 11 -16.19 1.37 7.38
C LYS A 11 -17.45 0.64 6.91
N ASN A 12 -17.82 0.82 5.65
CA ASN A 12 -19.14 0.45 5.14
C ASN A 12 -19.10 -0.73 4.17
N ASP A 13 -17.95 -0.97 3.54
CA ASP A 13 -17.83 -1.92 2.45
C ASP A 13 -17.02 -3.15 2.85
N SER A 14 -17.30 -4.27 2.19
CA SER A 14 -16.55 -5.52 2.36
C SER A 14 -15.41 -5.69 1.34
N SER A 15 -15.26 -4.74 0.41
CA SER A 15 -14.25 -4.71 -0.62
C SER A 15 -13.92 -3.27 -1.04
N PRO A 16 -12.75 -3.01 -1.65
CA PRO A 16 -12.42 -1.70 -2.20
C PRO A 16 -13.49 -1.25 -3.21
N PRO A 17 -13.81 0.06 -3.28
CA PRO A 17 -14.79 0.56 -4.23
C PRO A 17 -14.45 0.22 -5.68
N ALA A 18 -15.48 -0.07 -6.48
CA ALA A 18 -15.32 -0.42 -7.88
C ALA A 18 -14.61 0.69 -8.67
N GLY A 19 -13.69 0.31 -9.57
CA GLY A 19 -12.89 1.26 -10.35
C GLY A 19 -11.67 1.83 -9.62
N SER A 20 -11.39 1.40 -8.39
CA SER A 20 -10.12 1.68 -7.72
C SER A 20 -8.94 1.16 -8.55
N SER A 21 -7.83 1.89 -8.57
CA SER A 21 -6.56 1.36 -9.09
C SER A 21 -6.07 0.22 -8.20
N LEU A 22 -5.19 -0.64 -8.72
CA LEU A 22 -4.57 -1.72 -7.95
C LEU A 22 -3.87 -1.19 -6.68
N ALA A 23 -3.19 -0.05 -6.79
CA ALA A 23 -2.53 0.60 -5.66
C ALA A 23 -3.53 1.00 -4.55
N VAL A 24 -4.63 1.66 -4.92
CA VAL A 24 -5.68 2.06 -3.97
C VAL A 24 -6.37 0.84 -3.35
N ALA A 25 -6.64 -0.19 -4.15
CA ALA A 25 -7.25 -1.42 -3.66
C ALA A 25 -6.33 -2.18 -2.69
N ALA A 26 -5.02 -2.23 -2.94
CA ALA A 26 -4.05 -2.84 -2.04
C ALA A 26 -3.97 -2.10 -0.70
N LEU A 27 -3.91 -0.76 -0.73
CA LEU A 27 -3.92 0.07 0.47
C LEU A 27 -5.23 -0.07 1.25
N TRP A 28 -6.36 -0.23 0.57
CA TRP A 28 -7.64 -0.49 1.22
C TRP A 28 -7.62 -1.79 2.02
N TRP A 29 -7.17 -2.90 1.41
CA TRP A 29 -7.05 -4.18 2.11
C TRP A 29 -6.08 -4.10 3.29
N LEU A 30 -4.97 -3.40 3.11
CA LEU A 30 -3.99 -3.16 4.17
C LEU A 30 -4.59 -2.39 5.35
N CYS A 31 -5.29 -1.27 5.08
CA CYS A 31 -5.96 -0.48 6.11
C CYS A 31 -7.13 -1.23 6.77
N ASN A 32 -7.75 -2.18 6.08
CA ASN A 32 -8.77 -3.07 6.62
C ASN A 32 -8.18 -4.31 7.33
N SER A 33 -6.91 -4.25 7.76
CA SER A 33 -6.19 -5.32 8.47
C SER A 33 -6.10 -6.65 7.71
N ASN A 34 -6.20 -6.62 6.38
CA ASN A 34 -6.04 -7.79 5.51
C ASN A 34 -4.77 -7.67 4.66
N TRP A 35 -3.63 -7.83 5.34
CA TRP A 35 -2.30 -7.71 4.73
C TRP A 35 -2.07 -8.73 3.61
N GLU A 36 -2.49 -9.98 3.79
CA GLU A 36 -2.31 -11.06 2.81
C GLU A 36 -3.00 -10.71 1.49
N LYS A 37 -4.24 -10.22 1.55
CA LYS A 37 -4.97 -9.79 0.36
C LYS A 37 -4.36 -8.56 -0.30
N ALA A 38 -3.77 -7.65 0.48
CA ALA A 38 -3.05 -6.50 -0.08
C ALA A 38 -1.79 -6.95 -0.83
N HIS A 39 -1.04 -7.89 -0.26
CA HIS A 39 0.17 -8.46 -0.83
C HIS A 39 -0.13 -9.23 -2.12
N ASP A 40 -1.06 -10.20 -2.06
CA ASP A 40 -1.42 -11.04 -3.21
C ASP A 40 -1.93 -10.24 -4.40
N LEU A 41 -2.63 -9.13 -4.14
CA LEU A 41 -3.17 -8.26 -5.18
C LEU A 41 -2.07 -7.60 -6.03
N ILE A 42 -0.89 -7.36 -5.46
CA ILE A 42 0.21 -6.64 -6.12
C ILE A 42 1.45 -7.50 -6.35
N ASP A 43 1.48 -8.74 -5.85
CA ASP A 43 2.65 -9.62 -5.84
C ASP A 43 3.28 -9.78 -7.24
N ARG A 44 2.43 -9.99 -8.24
CA ARG A 44 2.85 -10.27 -9.63
C ARG A 44 2.77 -9.04 -10.53
N GLU A 45 2.39 -7.91 -10.00
CA GLU A 45 2.09 -6.73 -10.79
C GLU A 45 3.33 -5.83 -10.91
N PRO A 46 3.69 -5.41 -12.13
CA PRO A 46 4.82 -4.51 -12.34
C PRO A 46 4.46 -3.07 -11.99
N GLY A 47 5.47 -2.26 -11.71
CA GLY A 47 5.32 -0.80 -11.60
C GLY A 47 5.99 -0.24 -10.37
N ILE A 48 6.57 0.96 -10.51
CA ILE A 48 7.30 1.62 -9.42
C ILE A 48 6.42 1.92 -8.21
N ASP A 49 5.15 2.23 -8.45
CA ASP A 49 4.17 2.56 -7.42
C ASP A 49 3.74 1.31 -6.63
N LEU A 50 3.48 0.20 -7.33
CA LEU A 50 3.17 -1.08 -6.68
C LEU A 50 4.39 -1.64 -5.95
N ALA A 51 5.59 -1.48 -6.51
CA ALA A 51 6.83 -1.83 -5.81
C ALA A 51 7.03 -1.04 -4.51
N TRP A 52 6.57 0.23 -4.44
CA TRP A 52 6.63 1.00 -3.19
C TRP A 52 5.68 0.42 -2.13
N ILE A 53 4.44 0.08 -2.51
CA ILE A 53 3.49 -0.58 -1.60
C ILE A 53 4.04 -1.93 -1.14
N HIS A 54 4.63 -2.71 -2.05
CA HIS A 54 5.23 -4.00 -1.74
C HIS A 54 6.40 -3.86 -0.75
N ALA A 55 7.26 -2.85 -0.93
CA ALA A 55 8.33 -2.54 0.02
C ALA A 55 7.78 -2.20 1.41
N PHE A 56 6.71 -1.43 1.47
CA PHE A 56 6.04 -1.07 2.71
C PHE A 56 5.44 -2.30 3.43
N LEU A 57 4.82 -3.23 2.69
CA LEU A 57 4.24 -4.46 3.24
C LEU A 57 5.30 -5.34 3.92
N HIS A 58 6.46 -5.58 3.28
CA HIS A 58 7.55 -6.34 3.91
C HIS A 58 8.19 -5.59 5.07
N ARG A 59 8.24 -4.26 5.00
CA ARG A 59 8.73 -3.46 6.12
C ARG A 59 7.84 -3.58 7.35
N MET A 60 6.52 -3.69 7.16
CA MET A 60 5.58 -3.99 8.24
C MET A 60 5.76 -5.40 8.81
N GLU A 61 6.04 -6.38 7.96
CA GLU A 61 6.32 -7.77 8.33
C GLU A 61 7.64 -7.93 9.10
N GLY A 62 8.58 -6.99 8.90
CA GLY A 62 9.92 -7.02 9.49
C GLY A 62 10.98 -7.65 8.58
N ASP A 63 10.62 -8.02 7.35
CA ASP A 63 11.55 -8.51 6.34
C ASP A 63 12.29 -7.35 5.67
N GLN A 64 13.39 -6.93 6.30
CA GLN A 64 14.20 -5.82 5.82
C GLN A 64 14.89 -6.09 4.49
N ALA A 65 15.22 -7.36 4.19
CA ALA A 65 15.91 -7.74 2.97
C ALA A 65 14.97 -7.57 1.76
N ASN A 66 13.76 -8.11 1.86
CA ASN A 66 12.76 -7.95 0.81
C ASN A 66 12.24 -6.51 0.72
N ALA A 67 12.03 -5.83 1.85
CA ALA A 67 11.67 -4.41 1.83
C ALA A 67 12.71 -3.59 1.04
N SER A 68 14.00 -3.80 1.30
CA SER A 68 15.09 -3.09 0.60
C SER A 68 15.11 -3.39 -0.90
N TYR A 69 14.90 -4.64 -1.29
CA TYR A 69 14.80 -5.05 -2.68
C TYR A 69 13.65 -4.35 -3.41
N TRP A 70 12.47 -4.28 -2.80
CA TRP A 70 11.31 -3.62 -3.38
C TRP A 70 11.42 -2.09 -3.37
N TYR A 71 12.03 -1.48 -2.35
CA TYR A 71 12.35 -0.05 -2.37
C TYR A 71 13.24 0.29 -3.56
N ALA A 72 14.30 -0.50 -3.79
CA ALA A 72 15.16 -0.31 -4.96
C ALA A 72 14.39 -0.41 -6.29
N ARG A 73 13.45 -1.36 -6.41
CA ARG A 73 12.57 -1.48 -7.60
C ARG A 73 11.58 -0.33 -7.75
N SER A 74 11.16 0.28 -6.65
CA SER A 74 10.31 1.48 -6.67
C SER A 74 11.07 2.76 -7.04
N GLY A 75 12.41 2.71 -7.05
CA GLY A 75 13.26 3.89 -7.20
C GLY A 75 13.26 4.81 -5.98
N ARG A 76 12.77 4.33 -4.83
CA ARG A 76 12.68 5.08 -3.57
C ARG A 76 13.60 4.47 -2.52
N GLN A 77 13.99 5.25 -1.54
CA GLN A 77 14.73 4.76 -0.37
C GLN A 77 13.76 4.45 0.77
N ASN A 78 14.17 3.57 1.68
CA ASN A 78 13.47 3.40 2.94
C ASN A 78 13.43 4.75 3.67
N PRO A 79 12.25 5.28 4.03
CA PRO A 79 12.14 6.64 4.54
C PRO A 79 12.72 6.83 5.95
N GLY A 80 13.02 5.74 6.68
CA GLY A 80 13.51 5.83 8.06
C GLY A 80 12.50 6.42 9.05
N THR A 81 11.24 6.63 8.63
CA THR A 81 10.14 7.14 9.47
C THR A 81 9.43 6.01 10.19
N THR A 82 8.37 6.28 10.96
CA THR A 82 7.53 5.20 11.49
C THR A 82 6.68 4.58 10.38
N ILE A 83 6.18 3.34 10.60
CA ILE A 83 5.23 2.66 9.70
C ILE A 83 4.02 3.57 9.40
N GLY A 84 3.42 4.16 10.44
CA GLY A 84 2.26 5.04 10.27
C GLY A 84 2.55 6.29 9.44
N LYS A 85 3.75 6.89 9.58
CA LYS A 85 4.13 8.05 8.77
C LYS A 85 4.29 7.71 7.30
N GLU A 86 4.86 6.55 6.99
CA GLU A 86 4.99 6.09 5.61
C GLU A 86 3.66 5.67 5.01
N LEU A 87 2.78 5.05 5.81
CA LEU A 87 1.41 4.76 5.39
C LEU A 87 0.66 6.04 4.97
N GLU A 88 0.76 7.11 5.77
CA GLU A 88 0.15 8.40 5.40
C GLU A 88 0.78 9.01 4.14
N GLN A 89 2.07 8.79 3.87
CA GLN A 89 2.71 9.22 2.62
C GLN A 89 2.15 8.47 1.41
N LEU A 90 1.98 7.15 1.52
CA LEU A 90 1.35 6.33 0.48
C LEU A 90 -0.09 6.81 0.24
N LEU A 91 -0.89 6.94 1.30
CA LEU A 91 -2.28 7.36 1.19
C LEU A 91 -2.41 8.77 0.59
N SER A 92 -1.54 9.70 0.97
CA SER A 92 -1.49 11.03 0.37
C SER A 92 -1.09 11.01 -1.11
N TYR A 93 -0.17 10.12 -1.50
CA TYR A 93 0.28 10.01 -2.89
C TYR A 93 -0.79 9.41 -3.82
N PHE A 94 -1.55 8.41 -3.34
CA PHE A 94 -2.53 7.69 -4.17
C PHE A 94 -3.96 8.23 -4.08
N LEU A 95 -4.29 9.01 -3.04
CA LEU A 95 -5.64 9.55 -2.78
C LEU A 95 -5.70 11.07 -2.67
N GLY A 96 -4.56 11.75 -2.92
CA GLY A 96 -4.43 13.20 -2.96
C GLY A 96 -4.86 13.82 -4.28
#